data_AF-A0A8C5SWU4-F1
#
_entry.id   AF-A0A8C5SWU4-F1
#
_cell.length_a   1.000
_cell.length_b   1.000
_cell.length_c   1.000
_cell.angle_alpha   90.00
_cell.angle_beta   90.00
_cell.angle_gamma   90.00
#
_symmetry.space_group_name_H-M   'P 1'
#
loop_
_entity.id
_entity.type
_entity.pdbx_description
1 polymer ?
#
loop_
_entity_poly.entity_id
_entity_poly.type
_entity_poly.pdbx_seq_one_letter_code
_entity_poly.pdbx_strand_id
1 'polypeptide(L)'
;MEKVKWILTWPLILLLFFTIPNCSKPRWEKFFMVTFVFSTLWIALFSYFMVWMVTVIGYTLGIPDVIMGITFLAAGTSVPDCMASLIVARQGLGDMAVSNTIGSNVFDILVGLGVPWGLQTMAVHYGSYVKINSKGLVYSVVLLLGSVALTVGGIHLNKWKLDRKLGVYVLTLYVIFLCFSILIEFNVFTFVNFPMCRED
;
A
#
# COMPACT_ATOMS: atom_id res chain seq x y z
N MET A 1 -24.38 7.83 -9.96
CA MET A 1 -22.96 7.39 -9.92
C MET A 1 -22.82 5.87 -9.94
N GLU A 2 -23.68 5.10 -9.27
CA GLU A 2 -23.60 3.62 -9.32
C GLU A 2 -23.76 3.02 -10.72
N LYS A 3 -24.71 3.52 -11.53
CA LYS A 3 -24.90 3.03 -12.91
C LYS A 3 -23.68 3.26 -13.80
N VAL A 4 -23.00 4.41 -13.66
CA VAL A 4 -21.80 4.74 -14.45
C VAL A 4 -20.62 3.88 -14.02
N LYS A 5 -20.40 3.72 -12.70
CA LYS A 5 -19.39 2.80 -12.18
C LYS A 5 -19.64 1.38 -12.66
N TRP A 6 -20.88 0.90 -12.57
CA TRP A 6 -21.26 -0.44 -13.00
C TRP A 6 -21.02 -0.66 -14.49
N ILE A 7 -21.40 0.27 -15.36
CA ILE A 7 -21.15 0.17 -16.82
C ILE A 7 -19.64 0.16 -17.11
N LEU A 8 -18.86 0.99 -16.41
CA LEU A 8 -17.41 1.08 -16.61
C LEU A 8 -16.68 -0.18 -16.13
N THR A 9 -17.10 -0.76 -15.00
CA THR A 9 -16.51 -1.99 -14.46
C THR A 9 -17.07 -3.26 -15.10
N TRP A 10 -18.20 -3.19 -15.79
CA TRP A 10 -18.87 -4.34 -16.41
C TRP A 10 -17.97 -5.20 -17.31
N PRO A 11 -17.24 -4.64 -18.30
CA PRO A 11 -16.37 -5.45 -19.16
C PRO A 11 -15.25 -6.12 -18.36
N LEU A 12 -14.73 -5.44 -17.34
CA LEU A 12 -13.66 -5.95 -16.48
C LEU A 12 -14.17 -7.06 -15.55
N ILE A 13 -15.36 -6.89 -14.97
CA ILE A 13 -16.04 -7.90 -14.16
C ILE A 13 -16.38 -9.14 -14.99
N LEU A 14 -16.82 -8.96 -16.24
CA LEU A 14 -17.16 -10.07 -17.14
C LEU A 14 -15.91 -10.88 -17.49
N LEU A 15 -14.79 -10.19 -17.77
CA LEU A 15 -13.50 -10.80 -18.03
C LEU A 15 -13.00 -11.59 -16.80
N LEU A 16 -13.05 -10.97 -15.61
CA LEU A 16 -12.70 -11.64 -14.35
C LEU A 16 -13.62 -12.83 -14.05
N PHE A 17 -14.92 -12.70 -14.28
CA PHE A 17 -15.91 -13.77 -14.08
C PHE A 17 -15.62 -14.99 -14.97
N PHE A 18 -15.14 -14.77 -16.19
CA PHE A 18 -14.79 -15.85 -17.09
C PHE A 18 -13.47 -16.54 -16.70
N THR A 19 -12.50 -15.77 -16.18
CA THR A 19 -11.16 -16.29 -15.84
C THR A 19 -11.04 -16.84 -14.41
N ILE A 20 -11.87 -16.38 -13.47
CA ILE A 20 -11.76 -16.73 -12.04
C ILE A 20 -12.93 -17.66 -11.67
N PRO A 21 -12.67 -18.94 -11.36
CA PRO A 21 -13.73 -19.86 -10.93
C PRO A 21 -14.33 -19.40 -9.60
N ASN A 22 -15.65 -19.29 -9.54
CA ASN A 22 -16.34 -18.83 -8.33
C ASN A 22 -16.50 -19.97 -7.30
N CYS A 23 -15.63 -19.99 -6.28
CA CYS A 23 -15.64 -20.99 -5.21
C CYS A 23 -16.82 -20.87 -4.24
N SER A 24 -17.64 -19.83 -4.33
CA SER A 24 -18.86 -19.71 -3.50
C SER A 24 -19.95 -20.70 -3.94
N LYS A 25 -19.81 -21.32 -5.12
CA LYS A 25 -20.73 -22.35 -5.62
C LYS A 25 -20.21 -23.74 -5.23
N PRO A 26 -21.07 -24.64 -4.69
CA PRO A 26 -20.65 -25.97 -4.22
C PRO A 26 -20.02 -26.87 -5.30
N ARG A 27 -20.25 -26.57 -6.59
CA ARG A 27 -19.60 -27.28 -7.71
C ARG A 27 -18.11 -26.94 -7.89
N TRP A 28 -17.66 -25.78 -7.42
CA TRP A 28 -16.33 -25.24 -7.70
C TRP A 28 -15.45 -25.07 -6.44
N GLU A 29 -15.94 -25.46 -5.26
CA GLU A 29 -15.18 -25.39 -3.99
C GLU A 29 -13.81 -26.11 -4.06
N LYS A 30 -13.73 -27.21 -4.81
CA LYS A 30 -12.48 -27.97 -5.00
C LYS A 30 -11.42 -27.22 -5.79
N PHE A 31 -11.79 -26.18 -6.52
CA PHE A 31 -10.88 -25.36 -7.35
C PHE A 31 -10.35 -24.13 -6.61
N PHE A 32 -10.43 -24.08 -5.27
CA PHE A 32 -9.99 -22.91 -4.48
C PHE A 32 -8.57 -22.46 -4.82
N MET A 33 -7.64 -23.40 -5.00
CA MET A 33 -6.24 -23.09 -5.30
C MET A 33 -6.07 -22.50 -6.69
N VAL A 34 -6.88 -22.93 -7.66
CA VAL A 34 -6.89 -22.39 -9.02
C VAL A 34 -7.44 -20.97 -9.02
N THR A 35 -8.54 -20.74 -8.31
CA THR A 35 -9.13 -19.40 -8.10
C THR A 35 -8.15 -18.46 -7.42
N PHE A 36 -7.40 -18.92 -6.42
CA PHE A 36 -6.36 -18.15 -5.77
C PHE A 36 -5.27 -17.72 -6.76
N VAL A 37 -4.70 -18.67 -7.51
CA VAL A 37 -3.63 -18.37 -8.49
C VAL A 37 -4.10 -17.40 -9.57
N PHE A 38 -5.27 -17.61 -10.17
CA PHE A 38 -5.80 -16.68 -11.18
C PHE A 38 -6.07 -15.29 -10.61
N SER A 39 -6.58 -15.20 -9.38
CA SER A 39 -6.80 -13.92 -8.71
C SER A 39 -5.47 -13.19 -8.46
N THR A 40 -4.44 -13.91 -8.00
CA THR A 40 -3.09 -13.36 -7.81
C THR A 40 -2.49 -12.86 -9.13
N LEU A 41 -2.64 -13.60 -10.23
CA LEU A 41 -2.17 -13.19 -11.55
C LEU A 41 -2.86 -11.90 -12.04
N TRP A 42 -4.17 -11.79 -11.85
CA TRP A 42 -4.91 -10.57 -12.19
C TRP A 42 -4.49 -9.38 -11.34
N ILE A 43 -4.31 -9.58 -10.04
CA ILE A 43 -3.79 -8.54 -9.15
C ILE A 43 -2.40 -8.10 -9.63
N ALA A 44 -1.51 -9.04 -9.98
CA ALA A 44 -0.18 -8.71 -10.50
C ALA A 44 -0.25 -7.89 -11.81
N LEU A 45 -1.13 -8.26 -12.74
CA LEU A 45 -1.35 -7.53 -13.98
C LEU A 45 -1.86 -6.10 -13.73
N PHE A 46 -2.88 -5.95 -12.87
CA PHE A 46 -3.41 -4.64 -12.54
C PHE A 46 -2.42 -3.76 -11.77
N SER A 47 -1.62 -4.36 -10.87
CA SER A 47 -0.54 -3.65 -10.18
C SER A 47 0.52 -3.12 -11.17
N TYR A 48 0.87 -3.90 -12.19
CA TYR A 48 1.79 -3.43 -13.23
C TYR A 48 1.22 -2.22 -14.00
N PHE A 49 -0.03 -2.30 -14.45
CA PHE A 49 -0.69 -1.17 -15.12
C PHE A 49 -0.82 0.06 -14.22
N MET A 50 -1.11 -0.14 -12.93
CA MET A 50 -1.20 0.94 -11.95
C MET A 50 0.13 1.68 -11.82
N VAL A 51 1.24 0.96 -11.59
CA VAL A 51 2.58 1.54 -11.49
C VAL A 51 2.92 2.30 -12.77
N TRP A 52 2.71 1.68 -13.93
CA TRP A 52 2.99 2.31 -15.22
C TRP A 52 2.21 3.61 -15.42
N MET A 53 0.89 3.61 -15.17
CA MET A 53 0.07 4.82 -15.27
C MET A 53 0.51 5.91 -14.30
N VAL A 54 0.83 5.55 -13.06
CA VAL A 54 1.29 6.49 -12.05
C VAL A 54 2.61 7.16 -12.45
N THR A 55 3.55 6.40 -13.02
CA THR A 55 4.81 6.97 -13.53
C THR A 55 4.60 7.91 -14.72
N VAL A 56 3.71 7.57 -15.67
CA VAL A 56 3.38 8.44 -16.81
C VAL A 56 2.75 9.75 -16.35
N ILE A 57 1.84 9.69 -15.38
CA ILE A 57 1.20 10.88 -14.79
C ILE A 57 2.24 11.71 -14.02
N GLY A 58 3.10 11.07 -13.23
CA GLY A 58 4.18 11.72 -12.49
C GLY A 58 5.11 12.51 -13.42
N TYR A 59 5.56 11.88 -14.50
CA TYR A 59 6.37 12.53 -15.54
C TYR A 59 5.65 13.71 -16.20
N THR A 60 4.36 13.56 -16.54
CA THR A 60 3.57 14.63 -17.18
C THR A 60 3.34 15.84 -16.27
N LEU A 61 3.20 15.60 -14.96
CA LEU A 61 2.96 16.65 -13.95
C LEU A 61 4.25 17.23 -13.36
N GLY A 62 5.42 16.67 -13.70
CA GLY A 62 6.68 17.05 -13.07
C GLY A 62 6.66 16.76 -11.56
N ILE A 63 6.12 15.61 -11.15
CA ILE A 63 6.15 15.15 -9.76
C ILE A 63 7.12 13.96 -9.69
N PRO A 64 8.10 13.94 -8.76
CA PRO A 64 9.02 12.82 -8.62
C PRO A 64 8.29 11.50 -8.36
N ASP A 65 8.79 10.42 -8.98
CA ASP A 65 8.22 9.07 -8.83
C ASP A 65 8.13 8.61 -7.38
N VAL A 66 9.08 9.04 -6.53
CA VAL A 66 9.09 8.73 -5.09
C VAL A 66 7.84 9.30 -4.40
N ILE A 67 7.46 10.55 -4.72
CA ILE A 67 6.26 11.19 -4.17
C ILE A 67 5.00 10.45 -4.64
N MET A 68 4.93 10.12 -5.93
CA MET A 68 3.83 9.35 -6.49
C MET A 68 3.72 7.94 -5.87
N GLY A 69 4.87 7.34 -5.55
CA GLY A 69 4.99 6.06 -4.84
C GLY A 69 4.42 6.10 -3.42
N ILE A 70 4.90 7.03 -2.59
CA ILE A 70 4.49 7.14 -1.18
C ILE A 70 3.08 7.69 -0.97
N THR A 71 2.45 8.26 -2.02
CA THR A 71 1.10 8.82 -1.95
C THR A 71 0.08 7.98 -2.72
N PHE A 72 0.12 7.99 -4.05
CA PHE A 72 -0.89 7.37 -4.90
C PHE A 72 -0.81 5.84 -4.87
N LEU A 73 0.38 5.28 -5.04
CA LEU A 73 0.59 3.83 -4.99
C LEU A 73 0.30 3.29 -3.58
N ALA A 74 0.84 3.93 -2.55
CA ALA A 74 0.59 3.56 -1.16
C ALA A 74 -0.91 3.64 -0.77
N ALA A 75 -1.62 4.69 -1.21
CA ALA A 75 -3.07 4.77 -1.00
C ALA A 75 -3.83 3.70 -1.78
N GLY A 76 -3.40 3.41 -3.02
CA GLY A 76 -4.02 2.40 -3.88
C GLY A 76 -4.00 1.00 -3.29
N THR A 77 -2.89 0.61 -2.66
CA THR A 77 -2.77 -0.69 -1.98
C THR A 77 -3.46 -0.70 -0.61
N SER A 78 -3.33 0.36 0.18
CA SER A 78 -3.84 0.41 1.55
C SER A 78 -5.37 0.57 1.66
N VAL A 79 -6.03 1.12 0.64
CA VAL A 79 -7.51 1.34 0.66
C VAL A 79 -8.28 0.01 0.70
N PRO A 80 -8.02 -0.98 -0.18
CA PRO A 80 -8.62 -2.31 -0.07
C PRO A 80 -8.41 -2.98 1.29
N ASP A 81 -7.17 -2.93 1.83
CA ASP A 81 -6.85 -3.53 3.13
C ASP A 81 -7.57 -2.84 4.28
N CYS A 82 -7.66 -1.51 4.25
CA CYS A 82 -8.44 -0.72 5.19
C CYS A 82 -9.93 -1.09 5.14
N MET A 83 -10.49 -1.29 3.95
CA MET A 83 -11.89 -1.72 3.79
C MET A 83 -12.11 -3.12 4.36
N ALA A 84 -11.20 -4.06 4.10
CA ALA A 84 -11.28 -5.41 4.65
C ALA A 84 -11.22 -5.39 6.20
N SER A 85 -10.25 -4.68 6.77
CA SER A 85 -10.13 -4.49 8.22
C SER A 85 -11.35 -3.80 8.82
N LEU A 86 -11.92 -2.81 8.14
CA LEU A 86 -13.13 -2.12 8.59
C LEU A 86 -14.35 -3.05 8.63
N ILE A 87 -14.53 -3.90 7.61
CA ILE A 87 -15.64 -4.87 7.56
C ILE A 87 -15.54 -5.83 8.75
N VAL A 88 -14.35 -6.38 9.01
CA VAL A 88 -14.08 -7.31 10.12
C VAL A 88 -14.27 -6.61 11.47
N ALA A 89 -13.81 -5.37 11.62
CA ALA A 89 -14.02 -4.58 12.84
C ALA A 89 -15.51 -4.33 13.10
N ARG A 90 -16.31 -4.07 12.05
CA ARG A 90 -17.77 -3.88 12.15
C ARG A 90 -18.51 -5.15 12.57
N GLN A 91 -17.93 -6.33 12.32
CA GLN A 91 -18.45 -7.61 12.79
C GLN A 91 -18.11 -7.91 14.27
N GLY A 92 -17.45 -6.97 14.96
CA GLY A 92 -17.03 -7.14 16.36
C GLY A 92 -15.69 -7.85 16.52
N LEU A 93 -15.01 -8.17 15.41
CA LEU A 93 -13.71 -8.85 15.40
C LEU A 93 -12.57 -7.83 15.35
N GLY A 94 -12.55 -6.90 16.32
CA GLY A 94 -11.56 -5.81 16.38
C GLY A 94 -10.11 -6.32 16.43
N ASP A 95 -9.84 -7.39 17.17
CA ASP A 95 -8.51 -7.98 17.28
C ASP A 95 -8.00 -8.52 15.94
N MET A 96 -8.90 -9.07 15.12
CA MET A 96 -8.58 -9.54 13.76
C MET A 96 -8.32 -8.37 12.81
N ALA A 97 -9.05 -7.26 12.95
CA ALA A 97 -8.79 -6.06 12.16
C ALA A 97 -7.42 -5.43 12.49
N VAL A 98 -7.04 -5.42 13.78
CA VAL A 98 -5.73 -4.93 14.23
C VAL A 98 -4.61 -5.87 13.74
N SER A 99 -4.79 -7.18 13.85
CA SER A 99 -3.78 -8.15 13.37
C SER A 99 -3.57 -8.06 11.87
N ASN A 100 -4.63 -7.87 11.07
CA ASN A 100 -4.52 -7.66 9.63
C ASN A 100 -3.73 -6.39 9.28
N THR A 101 -4.01 -5.29 9.98
CA THR A 101 -3.34 -4.00 9.74
C THR A 101 -1.85 -4.03 10.10
N ILE A 102 -1.48 -4.75 11.17
CA ILE A 102 -0.07 -4.93 11.55
C ILE A 102 0.62 -5.93 10.62
N GLY A 103 -0.04 -7.05 10.32
CA GLY A 103 0.51 -8.15 9.53
C GLY A 103 0.80 -7.75 8.07
N SER A 104 -0.10 -7.01 7.43
CA SER A 104 0.08 -6.51 6.05
C SER A 104 1.34 -5.66 5.91
N ASN A 105 1.54 -4.67 6.80
CA ASN A 105 2.75 -3.83 6.77
C ASN A 105 4.04 -4.63 7.01
N VAL A 106 4.02 -5.61 7.91
CA VAL A 106 5.18 -6.49 8.15
C VAL A 106 5.47 -7.34 6.92
N PHE A 107 4.42 -7.87 6.27
CA PHE A 107 4.54 -8.63 5.04
C PHE A 107 5.10 -7.78 3.89
N ASP A 108 4.64 -6.54 3.72
CA ASP A 108 5.13 -5.64 2.67
C ASP A 108 6.61 -5.29 2.84
N ILE A 109 7.08 -5.09 4.06
CA ILE A 109 8.49 -4.81 4.33
C ILE A 109 9.34 -6.06 4.09
N LEU A 110 8.93 -7.22 4.64
CA LEU A 110 9.76 -8.43 4.57
C LEU A 110 9.71 -9.09 3.20
N VAL A 111 8.51 -9.27 2.65
CA VAL A 111 8.30 -9.96 1.38
C VAL A 111 8.30 -8.96 0.24
N GLY A 112 7.57 -7.86 0.36
CA GLY A 112 7.45 -6.85 -0.70
C GLY A 112 8.75 -6.13 -1.05
N LEU A 113 9.63 -5.86 -0.09
CA LEU A 113 10.98 -5.32 -0.37
C LEU A 113 12.03 -6.42 -0.45
N GLY A 114 12.02 -7.38 0.49
CA GLY A 114 13.07 -8.39 0.60
C GLY A 114 13.14 -9.34 -0.59
N VAL A 115 12.00 -9.80 -1.12
CA VAL A 115 11.98 -10.76 -2.24
C VAL A 115 12.47 -10.11 -3.55
N PRO A 116 11.97 -8.92 -3.97
CA PRO A 116 12.47 -8.27 -5.19
C PRO A 116 13.97 -7.92 -5.12
N TRP A 117 14.45 -7.42 -3.97
CA TRP A 117 15.88 -7.13 -3.80
C TRP A 117 16.73 -8.41 -3.83
N GLY A 118 16.27 -9.48 -3.19
CA GLY A 118 16.93 -10.80 -3.26
C GLY A 118 16.98 -11.33 -4.69
N LEU A 119 15.87 -11.28 -5.41
CA LEU A 119 15.80 -11.66 -6.83
C LEU A 119 16.74 -10.82 -7.70
N GLN A 120 16.79 -9.50 -7.48
CA GLN A 120 17.66 -8.62 -8.26
C GLN A 120 19.14 -8.94 -8.06
N THR A 121 19.55 -9.18 -6.82
CA THR A 121 20.95 -9.44 -6.46
C THR A 121 21.41 -10.88 -6.75
N MET A 122 20.49 -11.86 -6.74
CA MET A 122 20.80 -13.26 -7.00
C MET A 122 20.56 -13.72 -8.44
N ALA A 123 19.51 -13.22 -9.09
CA ALA A 123 19.07 -13.76 -10.40
C ALA A 123 19.33 -12.82 -11.58
N VAL A 124 19.23 -11.50 -11.38
CA VAL A 124 19.36 -10.53 -12.49
C VAL A 124 20.79 -9.99 -12.60
N HIS A 125 21.34 -9.47 -11.48
CA HIS A 125 22.68 -8.92 -11.42
C HIS A 125 23.45 -9.57 -10.27
N TYR A 126 24.06 -10.72 -10.54
CA TYR A 126 24.77 -11.52 -9.54
C TYR A 126 25.85 -10.69 -8.83
N GLY A 127 25.73 -10.54 -7.51
CA GLY A 127 26.68 -9.78 -6.69
C GLY A 127 26.56 -8.24 -6.79
N SER A 128 25.51 -7.74 -7.45
CA SER A 128 25.19 -6.31 -7.45
C SER A 128 24.63 -5.84 -6.11
N TYR A 129 24.76 -4.55 -5.81
CA TYR A 129 24.17 -3.92 -4.64
C TYR A 129 23.05 -2.95 -5.05
N VAL A 130 21.94 -2.97 -4.32
CA VAL A 130 20.84 -2.03 -4.52
C VAL A 130 21.23 -0.72 -3.83
N LYS A 131 21.50 0.33 -4.62
CA LYS A 131 21.89 1.65 -4.08
C LYS A 131 20.65 2.37 -3.54
N ILE A 132 20.52 2.41 -2.21
CA ILE A 132 19.43 3.10 -1.54
C ILE A 132 19.81 4.57 -1.32
N ASN A 133 18.97 5.49 -1.78
CA ASN A 133 19.20 6.93 -1.65
C ASN A 133 19.16 7.34 -0.16
N SER A 134 20.34 7.62 0.41
CA SER A 134 20.57 7.48 1.87
C SER A 134 20.15 8.68 2.73
N LYS A 135 19.71 9.81 2.15
CA LYS A 135 19.30 10.97 2.97
C LYS A 135 17.81 10.96 3.31
N GLY A 136 16.93 10.76 2.32
CA GLY A 136 15.49 10.69 2.55
C GLY A 136 15.04 9.48 3.37
N LEU A 137 15.66 8.32 3.11
CA LEU A 137 15.30 7.07 3.77
C LEU A 137 15.43 7.15 5.30
N VAL A 138 16.49 7.79 5.81
CA VAL A 138 16.70 7.93 7.27
C VAL A 138 15.58 8.75 7.89
N TYR A 139 15.18 9.86 7.26
CA TYR A 139 14.06 10.68 7.74
C TYR A 139 12.75 9.90 7.68
N SER A 140 12.46 9.22 6.59
CA SER A 140 11.25 8.40 6.44
C SER A 140 11.19 7.30 7.50
N VAL A 141 12.29 6.59 7.76
CA VAL A 141 12.36 5.52 8.78
C VAL A 141 12.17 6.08 10.19
N VAL A 142 12.84 7.18 10.54
CA VAL A 142 12.68 7.82 11.86
C VAL A 142 11.24 8.27 12.08
N LEU A 143 10.63 8.90 11.07
CA LEU A 143 9.25 9.31 11.12
C LEU A 143 8.31 8.11 11.30
N LEU A 144 8.51 7.04 10.53
CA LEU A 144 7.67 5.84 10.57
C LEU A 144 7.79 5.12 11.92
N LEU A 145 9.00 5.00 12.47
CA LEU A 145 9.20 4.46 13.83
C LEU A 145 8.54 5.35 14.89
N GLY A 146 8.64 6.67 14.73
CA GLY A 146 7.98 7.63 15.62
C GLY A 146 6.45 7.50 15.59
N SER A 147 5.84 7.34 14.42
CA SER A 147 4.39 7.17 14.29
C SER A 147 3.91 5.84 14.88
N VAL A 148 4.66 4.76 14.69
CA VAL A 148 4.37 3.46 15.33
C VAL A 148 4.49 3.58 16.85
N ALA A 149 5.53 4.22 17.38
CA ALA A 149 5.69 4.40 18.81
C ALA A 149 4.54 5.21 19.44
N LEU A 150 4.13 6.31 18.78
CA LEU A 150 3.01 7.14 19.25
C LEU A 150 1.67 6.41 19.19
N THR A 151 1.41 5.64 18.12
CA THR A 151 0.16 4.87 17.99
C THR A 151 0.08 3.75 19.03
N VAL A 152 1.15 2.98 19.22
CA VAL A 152 1.23 1.93 20.26
C VAL A 152 1.12 2.55 21.65
N GLY A 153 1.80 3.68 21.90
CA GLY A 153 1.68 4.43 23.15
C GLY A 153 0.24 4.89 23.41
N GLY A 154 -0.44 5.44 22.40
CA GLY A 154 -1.84 5.86 22.50
C GLY A 154 -2.79 4.70 22.80
N ILE A 155 -2.58 3.53 22.18
CA ILE A 155 -3.35 2.31 22.45
C ILE A 155 -3.12 1.82 23.89
N HIS A 156 -1.86 1.84 24.34
CA HIS A 156 -1.49 1.41 25.69
C HIS A 156 -2.13 2.31 26.76
N LEU A 157 -2.09 3.63 26.55
CA LEU A 157 -2.76 4.60 27.43
C LEU A 157 -4.28 4.41 27.45
N ASN A 158 -4.88 3.97 26.34
CA ASN A 158 -6.31 3.63 26.28
C ASN A 158 -6.62 2.19 26.75
N LYS A 159 -5.70 1.55 27.51
CA LYS A 159 -5.87 0.20 28.08
C LYS A 159 -6.25 -0.86 27.05
N TRP A 160 -5.71 -0.76 25.83
CA TRP A 160 -5.99 -1.69 24.73
C TRP A 160 -7.47 -1.76 24.31
N LYS A 161 -8.25 -0.70 24.58
CA LYS A 161 -9.62 -0.59 24.11
C LYS A 161 -9.70 0.26 22.86
N LEU A 162 -10.42 -0.23 21.85
CA LEU A 162 -10.61 0.48 20.59
C LEU A 162 -11.86 1.37 20.68
N ASP A 163 -11.67 2.60 21.19
CA ASP A 163 -12.74 3.59 21.32
C ASP A 163 -12.75 4.61 20.18
N ARG A 164 -13.90 5.27 19.96
CA ARG A 164 -14.03 6.36 18.97
C ARG A 164 -13.03 7.49 19.21
N LYS A 165 -12.69 7.76 20.47
CA LYS A 165 -11.69 8.78 20.86
C LYS A 165 -10.29 8.40 20.36
N LEU A 166 -9.89 7.14 20.56
CA LEU A 166 -8.62 6.61 20.06
C LEU A 166 -8.58 6.66 18.53
N GLY A 167 -9.69 6.31 17.86
CA GLY A 167 -9.80 6.42 16.40
C GLY A 167 -9.57 7.85 15.88
N VAL A 168 -10.18 8.87 16.52
CA VAL A 168 -9.97 10.28 16.16
C VAL A 168 -8.51 10.71 16.43
N TYR A 169 -7.93 10.25 17.53
CA TYR A 169 -6.51 10.50 17.86
C TYR A 169 -5.58 9.94 16.78
N VAL A 170 -5.72 8.66 16.42
CA VAL A 170 -4.87 8.01 15.40
C VAL A 170 -5.07 8.65 14.02
N LEU A 171 -6.30 9.03 13.65
CA LEU A 171 -6.58 9.70 12.39
C LEU A 171 -5.97 11.11 12.31
N THR A 172 -6.03 11.86 13.42
CA THR A 172 -5.39 13.18 13.52
C THR A 172 -3.87 13.05 13.41
N LEU A 173 -3.29 12.07 14.10
CA LEU A 173 -1.87 11.77 14.03
C LEU A 173 -1.43 11.39 12.61
N TYR A 174 -2.23 10.58 11.91
CA TYR A 174 -1.99 10.21 10.51
C TYR A 174 -1.96 11.42 9.58
N VAL A 175 -2.91 12.34 9.69
CA VAL A 175 -2.94 13.56 8.87
C VAL A 175 -1.73 14.45 9.13
N ILE A 176 -1.36 14.66 10.40
CA ILE A 176 -0.16 15.43 10.77
C ILE A 176 1.10 14.78 10.19
N PHE A 177 1.24 13.47 10.36
CA PHE A 177 2.35 12.69 9.84
C PHE A 177 2.47 12.79 8.32
N LEU A 178 1.34 12.61 7.61
CA LEU A 178 1.29 12.64 6.15
C LEU A 178 1.67 14.03 5.63
N CYS A 179 1.13 15.10 6.23
CA CYS A 179 1.51 16.47 5.87
C CYS A 179 3.02 16.71 6.08
N PHE A 180 3.58 16.29 7.21
CA PHE A 180 5.00 16.48 7.51
C PHE A 180 5.90 15.68 6.55
N SER A 181 5.51 14.43 6.25
CA SER A 181 6.20 13.56 5.29
C SER A 181 6.24 14.19 3.89
N ILE A 182 5.10 14.68 3.41
CA ILE A 182 5.00 15.36 2.12
C ILE A 182 5.85 16.63 2.08
N LEU A 183 5.81 17.47 3.13
CA LEU A 183 6.59 18.71 3.19
C LEU A 183 8.11 18.47 3.17
N ILE A 184 8.58 17.41 3.83
CA ILE A 184 9.99 16.99 3.78
C ILE A 184 10.37 16.56 2.36
N GLU A 185 9.53 15.75 1.72
CA GLU A 185 9.81 15.18 0.40
C GLU A 185 9.79 16.22 -0.72
N PHE A 186 8.99 17.29 -0.58
CA PHE A 186 8.96 18.47 -1.46
C PHE A 186 10.14 19.43 -1.24
N ASN A 187 11.15 19.03 -0.49
CA ASN A 187 12.33 19.83 -0.16
C ASN A 187 12.04 21.17 0.55
N VAL A 188 10.88 21.32 1.21
CA VAL A 188 10.51 22.59 1.86
C VAL A 188 11.43 22.90 3.05
N PHE A 189 11.83 21.86 3.80
CA PHE A 189 12.67 22.01 4.99
C PHE A 189 14.11 21.55 4.78
N THR A 190 14.36 20.58 3.90
CA THR A 190 15.68 19.98 3.65
C THR A 190 15.79 19.51 2.20
N PHE A 191 16.95 19.60 1.54
CA PHE A 191 17.15 19.01 0.21
C PHE A 191 17.28 17.48 0.32
N VAL A 192 16.16 16.78 0.14
CA VAL A 192 16.03 15.32 0.21
C VAL A 192 16.03 14.69 -1.18
N ASN A 193 15.30 15.28 -2.12
CA ASN A 193 15.26 14.87 -3.52
C ASN A 193 16.12 15.78 -4.40
N PHE A 194 16.84 15.18 -5.34
CA PHE A 194 17.49 15.95 -6.40
C PHE A 194 16.42 16.66 -7.24
N PRO A 195 16.68 17.87 -7.77
CA PRO A 195 15.81 18.43 -8.79
C PRO A 195 15.67 17.41 -9.92
N MET A 196 14.44 17.19 -10.40
CA MET A 196 14.25 16.40 -11.63
C MET A 196 15.16 17.00 -12.71
N CYS A 197 15.93 16.16 -13.38
CA CYS A 197 16.73 16.58 -14.51
C CYS A 197 15.80 17.35 -15.46
N ARG A 198 16.09 18.64 -15.64
CA ARG A 198 15.59 19.37 -16.81
C ARG A 198 16.16 18.63 -18.01
N GLU A 199 15.29 18.14 -18.87
CA GLU A 199 15.68 17.78 -20.22
C GLU A 199 16.16 19.07 -20.89
N ASP A 200 17.48 19.15 -21.10
CA ASP A 200 18.09 19.94 -22.16
C ASP A 200 18.21 19.06 -23.41
#